data_AF-A0AAE4M954-F1
#
_entry.id   AF-A0AAE4M954-F1
#
_cell.length_a   1.000
_cell.length_b   1.000
_cell.length_c   1.000
_cell.angle_alpha   90.00
_cell.angle_beta   90.00
_cell.angle_gamma   90.00
#
_symmetry.space_group_name_H-M   'P 1'
#
loop_
_entity.id
_entity.type
_entity.pdbx_description
1 polymer ?
#
loop_
_entity_poly.entity_id
_entity_poly.type
_entity_poly.pdbx_seq_one_letter_code
_entity_poly.pdbx_strand_id
1 'polypeptide(L)'
;MLNTLKRASLAMLSMMTTLLLTFAMPASAEEQSSKVIQQEITQLAGADYWREVREGQEGYTTSQSPEHGVLISKPGETWYILKEKWMSPAGAVAIFGSIAMVIMAYVLVGPLMLSKPRTGKKMKRWSRLDRALHWSMAFTFLTLAFSGLMLVYGKHFLKPYVPTEFWGFIVMLAKQYHNYMGPLFFILLMLVLFKWWRKSIPNMTDVRWFMKMGGMVGKHKGTHPSAGFSNGGEKAIYWLLIFFGAIAAVSGLVLDFPIFGQTRRDMELSNLVHAISALILICGFIFHIYIGLFGMEGALEGMVTGEVDETWAKEHHDLWYEEVKSKEAMGETDTAQTEAKGAKANEQTS
;
A
#
# COMPACT_ATOMS: atom_id res chain seq x y z
N MET A 1 38.69 -10.63 18.08
CA MET A 1 37.23 -10.91 17.97
C MET A 1 36.64 -10.48 16.63
N LEU A 2 36.89 -9.25 16.15
CA LEU A 2 36.33 -8.79 14.86
C LEU A 2 36.94 -9.51 13.62
N ASN A 3 38.24 -9.82 13.64
CA ASN A 3 38.90 -10.53 12.54
C ASN A 3 38.53 -12.02 12.46
N THR A 4 38.23 -12.65 13.60
CA THR A 4 37.75 -14.03 13.65
C THR A 4 36.31 -14.13 13.15
N LEU A 5 35.46 -13.15 13.47
CA LEU A 5 34.10 -13.01 12.93
C LEU A 5 34.11 -12.77 11.41
N LYS A 6 34.98 -11.91 10.89
CA LYS A 6 35.12 -11.70 9.44
C LYS A 6 35.59 -12.95 8.68
N ARG A 7 36.51 -13.73 9.26
CA ARG A 7 36.98 -14.98 8.65
C ARG A 7 35.89 -16.06 8.67
N ALA A 8 35.14 -16.15 9.77
CA ALA A 8 34.00 -17.06 9.88
C ALA A 8 32.87 -16.67 8.90
N SER A 9 32.57 -15.38 8.75
CA SER A 9 31.55 -14.92 7.80
C SER A 9 31.95 -15.14 6.34
N LEU A 10 33.23 -14.94 5.99
CA LEU A 10 33.72 -15.24 4.65
C LEU A 10 33.70 -16.74 4.34
N ALA A 11 34.11 -17.59 5.29
CA ALA A 11 34.07 -19.04 5.13
C ALA A 11 32.62 -19.56 5.02
N MET A 12 31.70 -18.98 5.78
CA MET A 12 30.28 -19.34 5.73
C MET A 12 29.62 -18.88 4.42
N LEU A 13 30.01 -17.70 3.90
CA LEU A 13 29.53 -17.20 2.62
C LEU A 13 30.03 -18.07 1.45
N SER A 14 31.29 -18.48 1.44
CA SER A 14 31.80 -19.40 0.42
C SER A 14 31.17 -20.78 0.55
N MET A 15 30.93 -21.30 1.76
CA MET A 15 30.23 -22.57 1.95
C MET A 15 28.76 -22.53 1.47
N MET A 16 28.05 -21.42 1.72
CA MET A 16 26.69 -21.20 1.19
C MET A 16 26.67 -21.04 -0.32
N THR A 17 27.68 -20.38 -0.91
CA THR A 17 27.80 -20.22 -2.37
C THR A 17 28.08 -21.56 -3.05
N THR A 18 28.95 -22.40 -2.46
CA THR A 18 29.21 -23.76 -2.94
C THR A 18 27.97 -24.65 -2.81
N LEU A 19 27.21 -24.53 -1.72
CA LEU A 19 25.95 -25.27 -1.53
C LEU A 19 24.89 -24.86 -2.57
N LEU A 20 24.75 -23.56 -2.86
CA LEU A 20 23.88 -23.04 -3.91
C LEU A 20 24.28 -23.51 -5.32
N LEU A 21 25.58 -23.64 -5.58
CA LEU A 21 26.09 -24.19 -6.85
C LEU A 21 25.90 -25.71 -6.96
N THR A 22 25.90 -26.46 -5.85
CA THR A 22 25.68 -27.92 -5.86
C THR A 22 24.21 -28.33 -6.08
N PHE A 23 23.25 -27.44 -5.85
CA PHE A 23 21.82 -27.68 -6.14
C PHE A 23 21.38 -27.13 -7.51
N ALA A 24 22.27 -26.50 -8.28
CA ALA A 24 22.01 -26.09 -9.66
C ALA A 24 22.27 -27.26 -10.63
N MET A 25 21.44 -28.29 -10.59
CA MET A 25 21.42 -29.32 -11.63
C MET A 25 20.79 -28.74 -12.90
N PRO A 26 21.46 -28.77 -14.07
CA PRO A 26 20.77 -28.55 -15.32
C PRO A 26 19.90 -29.78 -15.57
N ALA A 27 18.57 -29.61 -15.53
CA ALA A 27 17.68 -30.60 -16.10
C ALA A 27 17.94 -30.63 -17.61
N SER A 28 18.85 -31.51 -18.05
CA SER A 28 19.03 -31.81 -19.47
C SER A 28 17.85 -32.68 -19.87
N ALA A 29 16.88 -32.10 -20.55
CA ALA A 29 15.86 -32.85 -21.26
C ALA A 29 16.56 -33.60 -22.40
N GLU A 30 16.52 -34.93 -22.35
CA GLU A 30 16.96 -35.79 -23.43
C GLU A 30 15.98 -35.59 -24.60
N GLU A 31 16.44 -34.92 -25.67
CA GLU A 31 15.66 -34.78 -26.90
C GLU A 31 15.66 -36.11 -27.64
N GLN A 32 14.79 -37.03 -27.19
CA GLN A 32 14.50 -38.23 -27.94
C GLN A 32 13.63 -37.82 -29.15
N SER A 33 14.31 -37.51 -30.26
CA SER A 33 13.70 -37.38 -31.58
C SER A 33 13.02 -38.70 -31.95
N SER A 34 11.76 -38.86 -31.54
CA SER A 34 10.92 -39.93 -32.05
C SER A 34 10.39 -39.51 -33.42
N LYS A 35 10.61 -40.37 -34.42
CA LYS A 35 10.01 -40.29 -35.77
C LYS A 35 8.47 -40.26 -35.76
N VAL A 36 7.84 -40.34 -34.58
CA VAL A 36 6.40 -40.28 -34.35
C VAL A 36 5.88 -38.83 -34.42
N ILE A 37 6.69 -37.84 -34.03
CA ILE A 37 6.27 -36.42 -34.03
C ILE A 37 6.11 -35.87 -35.46
N GLN A 38 6.86 -36.40 -36.43
CA GLN A 38 6.82 -35.91 -37.81
C GLN A 38 5.54 -36.33 -38.56
N GLN A 39 4.81 -37.35 -38.09
CA GLN A 39 3.59 -37.85 -38.74
C GLN A 39 2.30 -37.26 -38.15
N GLU A 40 2.28 -36.83 -36.88
CA GLU A 40 1.07 -36.25 -36.25
C GLU A 40 0.88 -34.75 -36.55
N ILE A 41 1.92 -34.01 -36.92
CA ILE A 41 1.80 -32.57 -37.22
C ILE A 41 1.02 -32.32 -38.54
N THR A 42 0.89 -33.32 -39.41
CA THR A 42 0.30 -33.19 -40.76
C THR A 42 -1.20 -33.46 -40.86
N GLN A 43 -1.88 -33.87 -39.78
CA GLN A 43 -3.35 -33.87 -39.71
C GLN A 43 -3.82 -32.76 -38.79
N LEU A 44 -3.57 -31.53 -39.22
CA LEU A 44 -4.12 -30.33 -38.62
C LEU A 44 -5.65 -30.44 -38.65
N ALA A 45 -6.23 -30.80 -37.51
CA ALA A 45 -7.39 -30.13 -36.94
C ALA A 45 -8.11 -29.21 -37.95
N GLY A 46 -9.20 -29.70 -38.57
CA GLY A 46 -9.97 -28.90 -39.52
C GLY A 46 -10.50 -27.61 -38.91
N ALA A 47 -11.07 -26.72 -39.73
CA ALA A 47 -11.66 -25.46 -39.26
C ALA A 47 -12.67 -25.67 -38.11
N ASP A 48 -13.34 -26.82 -38.11
CA ASP A 48 -14.28 -27.27 -37.08
C ASP A 48 -13.61 -27.57 -35.75
N TYR A 49 -12.50 -28.32 -35.74
CA TYR A 49 -11.71 -28.53 -34.51
C TYR A 49 -11.27 -27.21 -33.91
N TRP A 50 -10.71 -26.30 -34.73
CA TRP A 50 -10.29 -25.00 -34.22
C TRP A 50 -11.46 -24.12 -33.78
N ARG A 51 -12.66 -24.33 -34.34
CA ARG A 51 -13.88 -23.67 -33.89
C ARG A 51 -14.31 -24.20 -32.53
N GLU A 52 -14.34 -25.50 -32.32
CA GLU A 52 -14.63 -26.14 -31.03
C GLU A 52 -13.61 -25.72 -29.96
N VAL A 53 -12.33 -25.73 -30.30
CA VAL A 53 -11.24 -25.26 -29.43
C VAL A 53 -11.40 -23.78 -29.09
N ARG A 54 -11.70 -22.92 -30.08
CA ARG A 54 -12.00 -21.51 -29.82
C ARG A 54 -13.26 -21.35 -28.98
N GLU A 55 -14.27 -22.19 -29.17
CA GLU A 55 -15.52 -22.16 -28.39
C GLU A 55 -15.37 -22.66 -26.96
N GLY A 56 -14.20 -23.20 -26.59
CA GLY A 56 -13.91 -23.65 -25.23
C GLY A 56 -14.55 -24.99 -24.91
N GLN A 57 -14.80 -25.82 -25.93
CA GLN A 57 -15.27 -27.19 -25.73
C GLN A 57 -14.27 -27.97 -24.87
N GLU A 58 -14.78 -28.72 -23.90
CA GLU A 58 -13.96 -29.52 -22.99
C GLU A 58 -13.52 -30.84 -23.65
N GLY A 59 -12.22 -31.11 -23.60
CA GLY A 59 -11.61 -32.38 -24.00
C GLY A 59 -11.43 -33.35 -22.84
N TYR A 60 -11.07 -34.60 -23.16
CA TYR A 60 -10.72 -35.60 -22.17
C TYR A 60 -9.29 -35.42 -21.65
N THR A 61 -9.10 -35.53 -20.34
CA THR A 61 -7.79 -35.51 -19.69
C THR A 61 -7.85 -36.25 -18.35
N THR A 62 -6.72 -36.80 -17.91
CA THR A 62 -6.58 -37.52 -16.63
C THR A 62 -6.31 -36.60 -15.44
N SER A 63 -6.00 -35.31 -15.69
CA SER A 63 -5.93 -34.30 -14.62
C SER A 63 -7.27 -34.20 -13.89
N GLN A 64 -7.31 -33.61 -12.70
CA GLN A 64 -8.55 -33.32 -11.96
C GLN A 64 -8.61 -31.84 -11.54
N SER A 65 -7.69 -31.01 -12.06
CA SER A 65 -7.67 -29.58 -11.76
C SER A 65 -8.81 -28.84 -12.50
N PRO A 66 -9.30 -27.71 -11.96
CA PRO A 66 -10.27 -26.88 -12.68
C PRO A 66 -9.81 -26.58 -14.11
N GLU A 67 -10.75 -26.66 -15.07
CA GLU A 67 -10.56 -26.31 -16.50
C GLU A 67 -9.45 -27.09 -17.24
N HIS A 68 -9.02 -28.23 -16.71
CA HIS A 68 -8.01 -29.11 -17.32
C HIS A 68 -8.34 -29.61 -18.75
N GLY A 69 -9.62 -29.69 -19.12
CA GLY A 69 -10.07 -30.05 -20.48
C GLY A 69 -10.13 -28.87 -21.46
N VAL A 70 -9.83 -27.64 -21.02
CA VAL A 70 -10.02 -26.41 -21.83
C VAL A 70 -8.69 -25.91 -22.40
N LEU A 71 -8.54 -26.01 -23.72
CA LEU A 71 -7.33 -25.63 -24.46
C LEU A 71 -7.19 -24.10 -24.66
N ILE A 72 -8.26 -23.40 -25.02
CA ILE A 72 -8.26 -21.94 -25.22
C ILE A 72 -9.31 -21.28 -24.31
N SER A 73 -8.90 -20.27 -23.54
CA SER A 73 -9.81 -19.41 -22.78
C SER A 73 -10.17 -18.16 -23.58
N LYS A 74 -11.37 -18.12 -24.15
CA LYS A 74 -11.96 -16.90 -24.73
C LYS A 74 -12.02 -15.72 -23.73
N PRO A 75 -12.46 -15.93 -22.47
CA PRO A 75 -12.42 -14.87 -21.45
C PRO A 75 -11.00 -14.32 -21.19
N GLY A 76 -9.97 -15.17 -21.29
CA GLY A 76 -8.58 -14.78 -21.11
C GLY A 76 -8.09 -13.75 -22.12
N GLU A 77 -8.50 -13.84 -23.39
CA GLU A 77 -8.22 -12.82 -24.39
C GLU A 77 -8.87 -11.48 -24.03
N THR A 78 -10.11 -11.52 -23.53
CA THR A 78 -10.82 -10.31 -23.08
C THR A 78 -10.12 -9.67 -21.89
N TRP A 79 -9.70 -10.46 -20.89
CA TRP A 79 -8.90 -9.99 -19.76
C TRP A 79 -7.58 -9.35 -20.22
N TYR A 80 -6.87 -10.00 -21.15
CA TYR A 80 -5.62 -9.47 -21.70
C TYR A 80 -5.83 -8.12 -22.39
N ILE A 81 -6.85 -8.00 -23.24
CA ILE A 81 -7.20 -6.75 -23.92
C ILE A 81 -7.54 -5.66 -22.89
N LEU A 82 -8.36 -5.97 -21.89
CA LEU A 82 -8.75 -5.02 -20.86
C LEU A 82 -7.53 -4.54 -20.05
N LYS A 83 -6.64 -5.45 -19.68
CA LYS A 83 -5.42 -5.13 -18.92
C LYS A 83 -4.44 -4.29 -19.73
N GLU A 84 -4.08 -4.75 -20.93
CA GLU A 84 -3.01 -4.15 -21.73
C GLU A 84 -3.45 -2.90 -22.49
N LYS A 85 -4.64 -2.91 -23.11
CA LYS A 85 -5.06 -1.79 -23.97
C LYS A 85 -5.74 -0.67 -23.19
N TRP A 86 -6.34 -0.97 -22.04
CA TRP A 86 -7.16 -0.01 -21.31
C TRP A 86 -6.60 0.28 -19.92
N MET A 87 -6.53 -0.71 -19.04
CA MET A 87 -6.20 -0.51 -17.63
C MET A 87 -4.78 0.00 -17.43
N SER A 88 -3.78 -0.61 -18.08
CA SER A 88 -2.37 -0.21 -17.93
C SER A 88 -2.13 1.22 -18.45
N PRO A 89 -2.54 1.62 -19.67
CA PRO A 89 -2.43 3.01 -20.10
C PRO A 89 -3.20 4.00 -19.22
N ALA A 90 -4.44 3.67 -18.84
CA ALA A 90 -5.24 4.51 -17.95
C ALA A 90 -4.58 4.67 -16.56
N GLY A 91 -3.95 3.60 -16.05
CA GLY A 91 -3.20 3.62 -14.80
C GLY A 91 -1.98 4.53 -14.86
N ALA A 92 -1.21 4.48 -15.95
CA ALA A 92 -0.10 5.40 -16.16
C ALA A 92 -0.59 6.86 -16.19
N VAL A 93 -1.66 7.15 -16.93
CA VAL A 93 -2.27 8.49 -16.97
C VAL A 93 -2.74 8.93 -15.58
N ALA A 94 -3.37 8.05 -14.80
CA ALA A 94 -3.83 8.36 -13.46
C ALA A 94 -2.68 8.68 -12.49
N ILE A 95 -1.58 7.91 -12.54
CA ILE A 95 -0.40 8.13 -11.69
C ILE A 95 0.30 9.43 -12.07
N PHE A 96 0.67 9.60 -13.35
CA PHE A 96 1.34 10.82 -13.79
C PHE A 96 0.44 12.05 -13.68
N GLY A 97 -0.86 11.89 -13.92
CA GLY A 97 -1.87 12.93 -13.72
C GLY A 97 -1.98 13.34 -12.26
N SER A 98 -1.96 12.39 -11.31
CA SER A 98 -1.96 12.69 -9.88
C SER A 98 -0.69 13.44 -9.44
N ILE A 99 0.49 13.02 -9.94
CA ILE A 99 1.76 13.71 -9.70
C ILE A 99 1.72 15.14 -10.26
N ALA A 100 1.30 15.30 -11.52
CA ALA A 100 1.18 16.61 -12.15
C ALA A 100 0.17 17.50 -11.39
N MET A 101 -0.93 16.92 -10.90
CA MET A 101 -1.92 17.64 -10.11
C MET A 101 -1.35 18.17 -8.79
N VAL A 102 -0.60 17.36 -8.03
CA VAL A 102 -0.01 17.83 -6.76
C VAL A 102 1.10 18.86 -6.99
N ILE A 103 1.89 18.72 -8.07
CA ILE A 103 2.90 19.72 -8.46
C ILE A 103 2.20 21.04 -8.82
N MET A 104 1.15 20.98 -9.64
CA MET A 104 0.39 22.16 -10.02
C MET A 104 -0.30 22.80 -8.81
N ALA A 105 -0.85 22.00 -7.90
CA ALA A 105 -1.40 22.50 -6.64
C ALA A 105 -0.33 23.23 -5.82
N TYR A 106 0.88 22.69 -5.72
CA TYR A 106 1.98 23.37 -5.03
C TYR A 106 2.35 24.70 -5.68
N VAL A 107 2.49 24.74 -7.00
CA VAL A 107 2.92 25.96 -7.73
C VAL A 107 1.84 27.05 -7.73
N LEU A 108 0.57 26.67 -7.92
CA LEU A 108 -0.53 27.63 -8.05
C LEU A 108 -1.15 28.03 -6.70
N VAL A 109 -1.24 27.08 -5.77
CA VAL A 109 -1.90 27.28 -4.47
C VAL A 109 -0.88 27.45 -3.35
N GLY A 110 0.18 26.66 -3.35
CA GLY A 110 1.15 26.64 -2.26
C GLY A 110 0.64 25.95 -1.00
N PRO A 111 1.50 25.81 0.02
CA PRO A 111 1.16 25.21 1.30
C PRO A 111 0.12 26.03 2.09
N LEU A 112 -0.66 25.32 2.91
CA LEU A 112 -1.42 25.96 3.99
C LEU A 112 -0.48 26.29 5.14
N MET A 113 -0.18 27.58 5.29
CA MET A 113 0.66 28.12 6.37
C MET A 113 -0.15 28.41 7.63
N LEU A 114 0.53 28.45 8.77
CA LEU A 114 -0.08 28.88 10.02
C LEU A 114 -0.47 30.36 9.97
N SER A 115 -1.62 30.70 10.54
CA SER A 115 -2.08 32.10 10.63
C SER A 115 -1.34 32.89 11.71
N LYS A 116 -0.79 32.20 12.72
CA LYS A 116 -0.02 32.78 13.82
C LYS A 116 1.38 32.16 13.91
N PRO A 117 2.36 32.89 14.49
CA PRO A 117 3.66 32.31 14.81
C PRO A 117 3.55 31.10 15.74
N ARG A 118 4.52 30.20 15.62
CA ARG A 118 4.64 29.01 16.46
C ARG A 118 4.96 29.43 17.89
N THR A 119 4.29 28.84 18.87
CA THR A 119 4.54 29.19 20.29
C THR A 119 5.80 28.52 20.84
N GLY A 120 6.27 27.45 20.19
CA GLY A 120 7.35 26.60 20.69
C GLY A 120 6.88 25.60 21.75
N LYS A 121 5.66 25.73 22.27
CA LYS A 121 5.05 24.74 23.15
C LYS A 121 4.58 23.56 22.32
N LYS A 122 5.08 22.37 22.65
CA LYS A 122 4.78 21.13 21.94
C LYS A 122 3.67 20.35 22.65
N MET A 123 2.81 19.70 21.87
CA MET A 123 1.75 18.82 22.33
C MET A 123 1.91 17.44 21.69
N LYS A 124 1.84 16.38 22.51
CA LYS A 124 1.95 15.01 22.04
C LYS A 124 0.71 14.59 21.26
N ARG A 125 0.87 14.39 19.95
CA ARG A 125 -0.20 13.92 19.04
C ARG A 125 -0.16 12.41 18.84
N TRP A 126 1.03 11.85 18.67
CA TRP A 126 1.22 10.43 18.31
C TRP A 126 2.18 9.72 19.25
N SER A 127 1.79 8.53 19.72
CA SER A 127 2.68 7.67 20.51
C SER A 127 3.79 7.08 19.65
N ARG A 128 4.85 6.53 20.28
CA ARG A 128 5.93 5.85 19.56
C ARG A 128 5.40 4.65 18.76
N LEU A 129 4.42 3.92 19.30
CA LEU A 129 3.79 2.80 18.61
C LEU A 129 2.93 3.25 17.42
N ASP A 130 2.25 4.40 17.51
CA ASP A 130 1.52 4.95 16.36
C ASP A 130 2.47 5.26 15.21
N ARG A 131 3.58 5.92 15.51
CA ARG A 131 4.58 6.27 14.49
C ARG A 131 5.26 5.04 13.91
N ALA A 132 5.63 4.07 14.74
CA ALA A 132 6.19 2.81 14.27
C ALA A 132 5.22 2.08 13.33
N LEU A 133 3.94 2.01 13.69
CA LEU A 133 2.92 1.39 12.85
C LEU A 133 2.75 2.15 11.53
N HIS A 134 2.70 3.49 11.58
CA HIS A 134 2.63 4.34 10.39
C HIS A 134 3.81 4.11 9.44
N TRP A 135 5.04 4.19 9.94
CA TRP A 135 6.23 4.03 9.11
C TRP A 135 6.36 2.61 8.56
N SER A 136 6.06 1.58 9.36
CA SER A 136 6.02 0.19 8.87
C SER A 136 5.00 0.03 7.74
N MET A 137 3.80 0.60 7.88
CA MET A 137 2.78 0.61 6.84
C MET A 137 3.26 1.36 5.59
N ALA A 138 3.80 2.57 5.77
CA ALA A 138 4.26 3.41 4.66
C ALA A 138 5.40 2.75 3.87
N PHE A 139 6.41 2.19 4.53
CA PHE A 139 7.51 1.49 3.87
C PHE A 139 7.02 0.24 3.14
N THR A 140 6.14 -0.55 3.77
CA THR A 140 5.56 -1.74 3.15
C THR A 140 4.74 -1.37 1.91
N PHE A 141 3.88 -0.35 2.03
CA PHE A 141 3.06 0.12 0.92
C PHE A 141 3.90 0.66 -0.24
N LEU A 142 4.90 1.51 0.03
CA LEU A 142 5.75 2.10 -1.01
C LEU A 142 6.55 1.04 -1.77
N THR A 143 7.08 0.04 -1.06
CA THR A 143 7.86 -1.05 -1.67
C THR A 143 6.97 -2.04 -2.43
N LEU A 144 5.74 -2.29 -1.96
CA LEU A 144 4.72 -3.02 -2.71
C LEU A 144 4.28 -2.27 -3.97
N ALA A 145 4.02 -0.97 -3.87
CA ALA A 145 3.69 -0.13 -5.01
C ALA A 145 4.82 -0.15 -6.05
N PHE A 146 6.07 0.01 -5.61
CA PHE A 146 7.23 -0.04 -6.50
C PHE A 146 7.39 -1.40 -7.20
N SER A 147 7.32 -2.50 -6.44
CA SER A 147 7.40 -3.86 -7.01
C SER A 147 6.20 -4.15 -7.93
N GLY A 148 4.99 -3.75 -7.58
CA GLY A 148 3.81 -3.89 -8.44
C GLY A 148 3.92 -3.09 -9.74
N LEU A 149 4.36 -1.84 -9.66
CA LEU A 149 4.63 -1.01 -10.85
C LEU A 149 5.76 -1.60 -11.70
N MET A 150 6.76 -2.24 -11.10
CA MET A 150 7.79 -2.98 -11.83
C MET A 150 7.20 -4.13 -12.63
N LEU A 151 6.27 -4.89 -12.04
CA LEU A 151 5.63 -6.02 -12.72
C LEU A 151 4.71 -5.58 -13.87
N VAL A 152 4.02 -4.44 -13.72
CA VAL A 152 3.11 -3.92 -14.76
C VAL A 152 3.85 -3.15 -15.85
N TYR A 153 4.71 -2.21 -15.46
CA TYR A 153 5.29 -1.22 -16.37
C TYR A 153 6.78 -1.41 -16.63
N GLY A 154 7.47 -2.28 -15.89
CA GLY A 154 8.92 -2.43 -15.99
C GLY A 154 9.39 -2.81 -17.40
N LYS A 155 8.61 -3.60 -18.16
CA LYS A 155 8.91 -3.93 -19.56
C LYS A 155 8.93 -2.69 -20.47
N HIS A 156 8.16 -1.66 -20.16
CA HIS A 156 8.04 -0.45 -20.98
C HIS A 156 9.05 0.62 -20.58
N PHE A 157 9.26 0.83 -19.28
CA PHE A 157 10.07 1.94 -18.79
C PHE A 157 11.48 1.56 -18.35
N LEU A 158 11.72 0.32 -17.92
CA LEU A 158 13.02 -0.10 -17.41
C LEU A 158 13.76 -1.03 -18.37
N LYS A 159 13.07 -2.02 -18.95
CA LYS A 159 13.68 -3.02 -19.85
C LYS A 159 14.50 -2.42 -21.00
N PRO A 160 14.11 -1.30 -21.66
CA PRO A 160 14.94 -0.70 -22.72
C PRO A 160 16.34 -0.28 -22.27
N TYR A 161 16.51 0.00 -20.97
CA TYR A 161 17.77 0.45 -20.37
C TYR A 161 18.52 -0.67 -19.63
N VAL A 162 17.93 -1.87 -19.55
CA VAL A 162 18.47 -3.00 -18.78
C VAL A 162 18.83 -4.16 -19.71
N PRO A 163 20.08 -4.67 -19.64
CA PRO A 163 20.50 -5.81 -20.43
C PRO A 163 19.63 -7.05 -20.20
N THR A 164 19.47 -7.89 -21.23
CA THR A 164 18.52 -9.02 -21.22
C THR A 164 18.88 -10.09 -20.20
N GLU A 165 20.17 -10.30 -19.98
CA GLU A 165 20.72 -11.18 -18.96
C GLU A 165 20.29 -10.82 -17.51
N PHE A 166 20.05 -9.53 -17.22
CA PHE A 166 19.62 -9.09 -15.88
C PHE A 166 18.10 -8.99 -15.71
N TRP A 167 17.37 -8.89 -16.81
CA TRP A 167 15.92 -8.61 -16.77
C TRP A 167 15.13 -9.70 -16.04
N GLY A 168 15.44 -10.97 -16.32
CA GLY A 168 14.78 -12.10 -15.65
C GLY A 168 14.97 -12.06 -14.13
N PHE A 169 16.19 -11.75 -13.67
CA PHE A 169 16.51 -11.61 -12.25
C PHE A 169 15.74 -10.45 -11.60
N ILE A 170 15.67 -9.29 -12.25
CA ILE A 170 14.96 -8.11 -11.72
C ILE A 170 13.46 -8.38 -11.55
N VAL A 171 12.82 -8.98 -12.57
CA VAL A 171 11.39 -9.30 -12.51
C VAL A 171 11.12 -10.38 -11.46
N MET A 172 11.97 -11.39 -11.38
CA MET A 172 11.88 -12.43 -10.35
C MET A 172 11.97 -11.83 -8.95
N LEU A 173 12.95 -10.96 -8.70
CA LEU A 173 13.14 -10.29 -7.42
C LEU A 173 11.92 -9.42 -7.07
N ALA A 174 11.42 -8.63 -8.02
CA ALA A 174 10.23 -7.81 -7.82
C ALA A 174 9.01 -8.67 -7.47
N LYS A 175 8.77 -9.76 -8.21
CA LYS A 175 7.68 -10.70 -7.93
C LYS A 175 7.82 -11.32 -6.55
N GLN A 176 8.98 -11.87 -6.23
CA GLN A 176 9.18 -12.58 -4.97
C GLN A 176 9.04 -11.64 -3.76
N TYR A 177 9.59 -10.44 -3.87
CA TYR A 177 9.42 -9.40 -2.87
C TYR A 177 7.95 -9.04 -2.69
N HIS A 178 7.22 -8.81 -3.80
CA HIS A 178 5.81 -8.44 -3.76
C HIS A 178 4.96 -9.51 -3.04
N ASN A 179 5.14 -10.77 -3.40
CA ASN A 179 4.40 -11.90 -2.84
C ASN A 179 4.67 -12.09 -1.34
N TYR A 180 5.89 -11.84 -0.85
CA TYR A 180 6.19 -11.94 0.58
C TYR A 180 5.74 -10.73 1.39
N MET A 181 5.79 -9.54 0.81
CA MET A 181 5.40 -8.31 1.50
C MET A 181 3.88 -8.09 1.52
N GLY A 182 3.14 -8.70 0.60
CA GLY A 182 1.66 -8.64 0.55
C GLY A 182 1.00 -9.14 1.83
N PRO A 183 1.32 -10.35 2.34
CA PRO A 183 0.81 -10.82 3.62
C PRO A 183 1.18 -9.92 4.81
N LEU A 184 2.40 -9.37 4.82
CA LEU A 184 2.81 -8.41 5.86
C LEU A 184 1.96 -7.13 5.80
N PHE A 185 1.68 -6.61 4.61
CA PHE A 185 0.78 -5.48 4.41
C PHE A 185 -0.61 -5.77 4.97
N PHE A 186 -1.17 -6.95 4.74
CA PHE A 186 -2.47 -7.34 5.28
C PHE A 186 -2.49 -7.33 6.82
N ILE A 187 -1.45 -7.86 7.45
CA ILE A 187 -1.31 -7.84 8.92
C ILE A 187 -1.26 -6.39 9.43
N LEU A 188 -0.42 -5.55 8.82
CA LEU A 188 -0.31 -4.13 9.18
C LEU A 188 -1.63 -3.39 8.97
N LEU A 189 -2.39 -3.74 7.93
CA LEU A 189 -3.70 -3.14 7.64
C LEU A 189 -4.70 -3.42 8.77
N MET A 190 -4.72 -4.65 9.28
CA MET A 190 -5.56 -5.02 10.42
C MET A 190 -5.15 -4.26 11.69
N LEU A 191 -3.85 -4.13 11.94
CA LEU A 191 -3.35 -3.35 13.09
C LEU A 191 -3.74 -1.87 12.99
N VAL A 192 -3.62 -1.27 11.81
CA VAL A 192 -4.05 0.11 11.54
C VAL A 192 -5.56 0.27 11.74
N LEU A 193 -6.36 -0.67 11.21
CA LEU A 193 -7.81 -0.70 11.36
C LEU A 193 -8.20 -0.64 12.85
N PHE A 194 -7.78 -1.62 13.64
CA PHE A 194 -8.21 -1.71 15.04
C PHE A 194 -7.63 -0.61 15.92
N LYS A 195 -6.44 -0.10 15.60
CA LYS A 195 -5.81 0.95 16.41
C LYS A 195 -6.43 2.33 16.18
N TRP A 196 -6.79 2.67 14.94
CA TRP A 196 -7.19 4.04 14.58
C TRP A 196 -8.65 4.21 14.17
N TRP A 197 -9.46 3.14 14.11
CA TRP A 197 -10.88 3.24 13.70
C TRP A 197 -11.68 4.28 14.47
N ARG A 198 -11.59 4.32 15.81
CA ARG A 198 -12.37 5.26 16.64
C ARG A 198 -12.07 6.73 16.31
N LYS A 199 -10.81 7.02 15.97
CA LYS A 199 -10.37 8.38 15.58
C LYS A 199 -10.77 8.74 14.16
N SER A 200 -11.22 7.75 13.38
CA SER A 200 -11.46 7.87 11.95
C SER A 200 -12.94 7.79 11.55
N ILE A 201 -13.86 7.82 12.51
CA ILE A 201 -15.30 7.82 12.25
C ILE A 201 -15.71 9.16 11.62
N PRO A 202 -16.31 9.15 10.41
CA PRO A 202 -16.82 10.37 9.77
C PRO A 202 -17.95 11.01 10.59
N ASN A 203 -17.99 12.34 10.62
CA ASN A 203 -19.01 13.12 11.31
C ASN A 203 -19.35 14.41 10.54
N MET A 204 -20.34 15.17 11.03
CA MET A 204 -20.79 16.40 10.36
C MET A 204 -19.75 17.53 10.32
N THR A 205 -18.74 17.49 11.20
CA THR A 205 -17.61 18.43 11.13
C THR A 205 -16.75 18.14 9.90
N ASP A 206 -16.56 16.87 9.53
CA ASP A 206 -15.82 16.50 8.32
C ASP A 206 -16.54 16.96 7.05
N VAL A 207 -17.87 16.88 7.01
CA VAL A 207 -18.67 17.40 5.88
C VAL A 207 -18.44 18.90 5.72
N ARG A 208 -18.46 19.66 6.82
CA ARG A 208 -18.15 21.10 6.82
C ARG A 208 -16.71 21.39 6.43
N TRP A 209 -15.77 20.52 6.81
CA TRP A 209 -14.37 20.59 6.41
C TRP A 209 -14.23 20.43 4.89
N PHE A 210 -14.92 19.45 4.29
CA PHE A 210 -14.94 19.25 2.83
C PHE A 210 -15.65 20.35 2.07
N MET A 211 -16.75 20.91 2.58
CA MET A 211 -17.41 22.07 1.97
C MET A 211 -16.48 23.30 1.89
N LYS A 212 -15.49 23.39 2.78
CA LYS A 212 -14.44 24.42 2.77
C LYS A 212 -13.16 23.95 2.07
N MET A 213 -13.15 22.77 1.44
CA MET A 213 -11.99 22.16 0.79
C MET A 213 -10.76 22.08 1.70
N GLY A 214 -10.99 21.83 3.00
CA GLY A 214 -9.94 21.83 4.01
C GLY A 214 -9.22 23.16 4.21
N GLY A 215 -9.76 24.25 3.68
CA GLY A 215 -9.14 25.57 3.74
C GLY A 215 -7.97 25.77 2.78
N MET A 216 -7.73 24.82 1.87
CA MET A 216 -6.55 24.81 1.01
C MET A 216 -6.73 25.66 -0.26
N VAL A 217 -7.96 25.76 -0.79
CA VAL A 217 -8.21 26.33 -2.13
C VAL A 217 -9.41 27.28 -2.17
N GLY A 218 -9.44 28.11 -3.21
CA GLY A 218 -10.57 28.98 -3.55
C GLY A 218 -10.86 30.05 -2.48
N LYS A 219 -12.14 30.41 -2.33
CA LYS A 219 -12.61 31.45 -1.39
C LYS A 219 -12.37 31.13 0.10
N HIS A 220 -12.00 29.89 0.41
CA HIS A 220 -11.72 29.42 1.76
C HIS A 220 -10.22 29.22 2.02
N LYS A 221 -9.35 29.62 1.07
CA LYS A 221 -7.91 29.51 1.24
C LYS A 221 -7.44 30.25 2.50
N GLY A 222 -6.63 29.57 3.33
CA GLY A 222 -6.13 30.13 4.59
C GLY A 222 -7.15 30.11 5.73
N THR A 223 -8.38 29.64 5.49
CA THR A 223 -9.25 29.27 6.61
C THR A 223 -8.75 27.96 7.19
N HIS A 224 -8.87 27.78 8.50
CA HIS A 224 -8.60 26.49 9.13
C HIS A 224 -9.94 25.91 9.62
N PRO A 225 -10.61 25.06 8.82
CA PRO A 225 -11.89 24.48 9.23
C PRO A 225 -11.71 23.58 10.44
N SER A 226 -12.63 23.69 11.39
CA SER A 226 -12.60 22.90 12.63
C SER A 226 -12.45 21.40 12.37
N ALA A 227 -11.68 20.73 13.23
CA ALA A 227 -11.44 19.31 13.15
C ALA A 227 -11.16 18.69 14.52
N GLY A 228 -11.57 17.43 14.69
CA GLY A 228 -11.18 16.61 15.84
C GLY A 228 -9.75 16.11 15.72
N PHE A 229 -9.43 14.98 16.37
CA PHE A 229 -8.07 14.42 16.32
C PHE A 229 -7.61 14.17 14.87
N SER A 230 -8.48 13.57 14.06
CA SER A 230 -8.29 13.43 12.61
C SER A 230 -9.23 14.39 11.87
N ASN A 231 -8.73 15.10 10.86
CA ASN A 231 -9.54 15.92 9.97
C ASN A 231 -10.19 15.08 8.84
N GLY A 232 -11.10 15.68 8.07
CA GLY A 232 -11.84 14.98 7.01
C GLY A 232 -10.93 14.30 5.98
N GLY A 233 -9.83 14.93 5.59
CA GLY A 233 -8.83 14.36 4.67
C GLY A 233 -8.08 13.16 5.26
N GLU A 234 -7.63 13.27 6.52
CA GLU A 234 -6.99 12.15 7.24
C GLU A 234 -7.95 10.95 7.39
N LYS A 235 -9.24 11.20 7.62
CA LYS A 235 -10.25 10.13 7.68
C LYS A 235 -10.51 9.51 6.30
N ALA A 236 -10.55 10.32 5.25
CA ALA A 236 -10.75 9.83 3.89
C ALA A 236 -9.60 8.93 3.45
N ILE A 237 -8.34 9.32 3.67
CA ILE A 237 -7.20 8.47 3.33
C ILE A 237 -7.15 7.20 4.18
N TYR A 238 -7.54 7.28 5.46
CA TYR A 238 -7.68 6.10 6.31
C TYR A 238 -8.67 5.11 5.73
N TRP A 239 -9.90 5.53 5.38
CA TRP A 239 -10.91 4.62 4.82
C TRP A 239 -10.56 4.15 3.42
N LEU A 240 -9.91 4.99 2.61
CA LEU A 240 -9.37 4.60 1.32
C LEU A 240 -8.35 3.46 1.49
N LEU A 241 -7.41 3.60 2.44
CA LEU A 241 -6.45 2.54 2.78
C LEU A 241 -7.16 1.27 3.26
N ILE A 242 -8.11 1.38 4.21
CA ILE A 242 -8.79 0.19 4.75
C ILE A 242 -9.57 -0.55 3.67
N PHE A 243 -10.38 0.16 2.89
CA PHE A 243 -11.27 -0.47 1.91
C PHE A 243 -10.49 -1.03 0.71
N PHE A 244 -9.72 -0.18 0.01
CA PHE A 244 -8.96 -0.61 -1.16
C PHE A 244 -7.74 -1.46 -0.78
N GLY A 245 -7.14 -1.23 0.39
CA GLY A 245 -6.09 -2.09 0.92
C GLY A 245 -6.60 -3.50 1.21
N ALA A 246 -7.82 -3.64 1.77
CA ALA A 246 -8.40 -4.95 2.00
C ALA A 246 -8.72 -5.66 0.68
N ILE A 247 -9.30 -4.96 -0.30
CA ILE A 247 -9.56 -5.52 -1.64
C ILE A 247 -8.26 -5.98 -2.30
N ALA A 248 -7.21 -5.16 -2.27
CA ALA A 248 -5.90 -5.51 -2.83
C ALA A 248 -5.27 -6.70 -2.10
N ALA A 249 -5.33 -6.73 -0.77
CA ALA A 249 -4.77 -7.83 0.02
C ALA A 249 -5.51 -9.16 -0.22
N VAL A 250 -6.84 -9.15 -0.22
CA VAL A 250 -7.64 -10.37 -0.44
C VAL A 250 -7.45 -10.89 -1.86
N SER A 251 -7.55 -10.03 -2.88
CA SER A 251 -7.28 -10.43 -4.26
C SER A 251 -5.82 -10.87 -4.47
N GLY A 252 -4.86 -10.27 -3.75
CA GLY A 252 -3.45 -10.68 -3.76
C GLY A 252 -3.25 -12.09 -3.19
N LEU A 253 -3.90 -12.42 -2.07
CA LEU A 253 -3.89 -13.77 -1.51
C LEU A 253 -4.46 -14.81 -2.47
N VAL A 254 -5.54 -14.47 -3.18
CA VAL A 254 -6.12 -15.32 -4.22
C VAL A 254 -5.11 -15.56 -5.34
N LEU A 255 -4.40 -14.52 -5.79
CA LEU A 255 -3.36 -14.62 -6.83
C LEU A 255 -2.11 -15.41 -6.40
N ASP A 256 -1.70 -15.28 -5.13
CA ASP A 256 -0.50 -15.94 -4.61
C ASP A 256 -0.68 -17.44 -4.37
N PHE A 257 -1.91 -17.86 -4.05
CA PHE A 257 -2.20 -19.23 -3.62
C PHE A 257 -3.25 -19.88 -4.52
N PRO A 258 -2.87 -20.43 -5.70
CA PRO A 258 -3.75 -21.18 -6.61
C PRO A 258 -4.17 -22.56 -6.06
N ILE A 259 -4.57 -22.62 -4.79
CA ILE A 259 -4.91 -23.84 -4.04
C ILE A 259 -6.37 -23.85 -3.56
N PHE A 260 -7.13 -22.78 -3.81
CA PHE A 260 -8.51 -22.64 -3.37
C PHE A 260 -9.55 -23.25 -4.33
N GLY A 261 -9.12 -24.06 -5.30
CA GLY A 261 -10.02 -24.59 -6.35
C GLY A 261 -10.46 -23.54 -7.37
N GLN A 262 -9.74 -22.43 -7.45
CA GLN A 262 -10.01 -21.30 -8.32
C GLN A 262 -9.77 -21.61 -9.80
N THR A 263 -10.66 -21.08 -10.64
CA THR A 263 -10.60 -21.16 -12.10
C THR A 263 -9.67 -20.07 -12.67
N ARG A 264 -9.32 -20.16 -13.96
CA ARG A 264 -8.61 -19.07 -14.65
C ARG A 264 -9.39 -17.76 -14.57
N ARG A 265 -10.73 -17.83 -14.63
CA ARG A 265 -11.59 -16.65 -14.54
C ARG A 265 -11.47 -15.94 -13.19
N ASP A 266 -11.36 -16.70 -12.10
CA ASP A 266 -11.17 -16.15 -10.76
C ASP A 266 -9.82 -15.44 -10.65
N MET A 267 -8.76 -16.02 -11.24
CA MET A 267 -7.42 -15.42 -11.28
C MET A 267 -7.41 -14.13 -12.11
N GLU A 268 -8.05 -14.12 -13.28
CA GLU A 268 -8.19 -12.94 -14.14
C GLU A 268 -8.93 -11.79 -13.43
N LEU A 269 -10.05 -12.10 -12.78
CA LEU A 269 -10.85 -11.12 -12.07
C LEU A 269 -10.10 -10.59 -10.85
N SER A 270 -9.48 -11.49 -10.07
CA SER A 270 -8.63 -11.13 -8.94
C SER A 270 -7.50 -10.20 -9.38
N ASN A 271 -6.86 -10.48 -10.52
CA ASN A 271 -5.81 -9.63 -11.07
C ASN A 271 -6.33 -8.22 -11.42
N LEU A 272 -7.49 -8.13 -12.09
CA LEU A 272 -8.07 -6.85 -12.48
C LEU A 272 -8.48 -6.02 -11.24
N VAL A 273 -9.16 -6.65 -10.29
CA VAL A 273 -9.60 -6.01 -9.04
C VAL A 273 -8.39 -5.56 -8.21
N HIS A 274 -7.35 -6.40 -8.12
CA HIS A 274 -6.10 -6.06 -7.45
C HIS A 274 -5.46 -4.83 -8.07
N ALA A 275 -5.30 -4.82 -9.40
CA ALA A 275 -4.66 -3.73 -10.12
C ALA A 275 -5.43 -2.41 -9.99
N ILE A 276 -6.76 -2.42 -10.11
CA ILE A 276 -7.60 -1.22 -9.92
C ILE A 276 -7.48 -0.70 -8.49
N SER A 277 -7.57 -1.59 -7.51
CA SER A 277 -7.50 -1.23 -6.10
C SER A 277 -6.13 -0.64 -5.73
N ALA A 278 -5.05 -1.28 -6.20
CA ALA A 278 -3.69 -0.80 -6.03
C ALA A 278 -3.48 0.56 -6.70
N LEU A 279 -4.03 0.78 -7.89
CA LEU A 279 -3.95 2.07 -8.58
C LEU A 279 -4.64 3.19 -7.78
N ILE A 280 -5.86 2.95 -7.28
CA ILE A 280 -6.59 3.92 -6.45
C ILE A 280 -5.79 4.27 -5.20
N LEU A 281 -5.19 3.27 -4.55
CA LEU A 281 -4.29 3.49 -3.42
C LEU A 281 -3.09 4.34 -3.82
N ILE A 282 -2.35 3.99 -4.87
CA ILE A 282 -1.17 4.73 -5.32
C ILE A 282 -1.52 6.21 -5.56
N CYS A 283 -2.61 6.47 -6.30
CA CYS A 283 -3.08 7.83 -6.55
C CYS A 283 -3.43 8.57 -5.25
N GLY A 284 -4.23 7.96 -4.36
CA GLY A 284 -4.59 8.55 -3.07
C GLY A 284 -3.39 8.83 -2.17
N PHE A 285 -2.41 7.94 -2.15
CA PHE A 285 -1.19 8.09 -1.36
C PHE A 285 -0.23 9.16 -1.91
N ILE A 286 -0.23 9.43 -3.23
CA ILE A 286 0.47 10.60 -3.80
C ILE A 286 -0.07 11.89 -3.15
N PHE A 287 -1.39 12.05 -3.04
CA PHE A 287 -1.99 13.20 -2.36
C PHE A 287 -1.66 13.22 -0.86
N HIS A 288 -1.70 12.07 -0.18
CA HIS A 288 -1.36 11.97 1.23
C HIS A 288 0.09 12.40 1.52
N ILE A 289 1.04 11.91 0.73
CA ILE A 289 2.46 12.27 0.82
C ILE A 289 2.64 13.76 0.55
N TYR A 290 1.98 14.29 -0.49
CA TYR A 290 2.01 15.72 -0.80
C TYR A 290 1.55 16.58 0.38
N ILE A 291 0.36 16.31 0.94
CA ILE A 291 -0.17 17.10 2.06
C ILE A 291 0.72 16.99 3.30
N GLY A 292 1.21 15.79 3.61
CA GLY A 292 2.04 15.54 4.78
C GLY A 292 3.45 16.15 4.72
N LEU A 293 4.05 16.25 3.53
CA LEU A 293 5.41 16.77 3.35
C LEU A 293 5.45 18.24 2.96
N PHE A 294 4.55 18.66 2.06
CA PHE A 294 4.66 19.95 1.37
C PHE A 294 3.39 20.79 1.47
N GLY A 295 2.21 20.19 1.62
CA GLY A 295 0.93 20.89 1.52
C GLY A 295 0.46 21.57 2.81
N MET A 296 0.99 21.18 3.97
CA MET A 296 0.57 21.73 5.26
C MET A 296 1.78 21.94 6.18
N GLU A 297 1.95 23.17 6.65
CA GLU A 297 3.03 23.52 7.57
C GLU A 297 2.95 22.68 8.86
N GLY A 298 4.09 22.16 9.34
CA GLY A 298 4.18 21.47 10.63
C GLY A 298 3.57 20.06 10.70
N ALA A 299 2.92 19.57 9.64
CA ALA A 299 2.28 18.24 9.64
C ALA A 299 3.30 17.09 9.80
N LEU A 300 4.45 17.16 9.12
CA LEU A 300 5.50 16.14 9.16
C LEU A 300 6.06 15.90 10.57
N GLU A 301 6.19 16.96 11.38
CA GLU A 301 6.75 16.87 12.74
C GLU A 301 5.94 15.90 13.61
N GLY A 302 4.62 15.85 13.43
CA GLY A 302 3.76 14.92 14.16
C GLY A 302 4.13 13.46 13.92
N MET A 303 4.52 13.09 12.69
CA MET A 303 4.89 11.70 12.34
C MET A 303 6.35 11.37 12.57
N VAL A 304 7.23 12.37 12.65
CA VAL A 304 8.66 12.16 12.95
C VAL A 304 8.89 12.12 14.46
N THR A 305 8.44 13.18 15.16
CA THR A 305 8.71 13.35 16.60
C THR A 305 7.59 12.79 17.47
N GLY A 306 6.34 12.83 16.99
CA GLY A 306 5.14 12.53 17.79
C GLY A 306 4.47 13.76 18.37
N GLU A 307 5.06 14.93 18.18
CA GLU A 307 4.62 16.17 18.79
C GLU A 307 4.35 17.23 17.73
N VAL A 308 3.39 18.11 18.02
CA VAL A 308 3.00 19.23 17.16
C VAL A 308 3.04 20.52 17.96
N ASP A 309 3.21 21.65 17.28
CA ASP A 309 3.15 22.96 17.93
C ASP A 309 1.71 23.28 18.37
N GLU A 310 1.58 23.99 19.49
CA GLU A 310 0.28 24.40 20.02
C GLU A 310 -0.53 25.26 19.04
N THR A 311 0.12 26.17 18.30
CA THR A 311 -0.56 26.97 17.27
C THR A 311 -1.12 26.07 16.17
N TRP A 312 -0.33 25.09 15.74
CA TRP A 312 -0.76 24.12 14.74
C TRP A 312 -1.97 23.31 15.21
N ALA A 313 -1.97 22.86 16.47
CA ALA A 313 -3.08 22.13 17.06
C ALA A 313 -4.35 22.99 17.11
N LYS A 314 -4.25 24.25 17.53
CA LYS A 314 -5.39 25.20 17.58
C LYS A 314 -5.98 25.47 16.21
N GLU A 315 -5.16 25.62 15.19
CA GLU A 315 -5.63 25.98 13.86
C GLU A 315 -6.18 24.74 13.13
N HIS A 316 -5.41 23.68 13.04
CA HIS A 316 -5.77 22.53 12.20
C HIS A 316 -6.67 21.50 12.90
N HIS A 317 -6.71 21.51 14.24
CA HIS A 317 -7.37 20.50 15.07
C HIS A 317 -7.95 21.10 16.36
N ASP A 318 -8.65 22.24 16.24
CA ASP A 318 -9.24 23.01 17.34
C ASP A 318 -10.03 22.16 18.35
N LEU A 319 -10.93 21.29 17.88
CA LEU A 319 -11.75 20.46 18.76
C LEU A 319 -10.92 19.48 19.57
N TRP A 320 -9.83 18.95 18.99
CA TRP A 320 -8.89 18.09 19.71
C TRP A 320 -8.03 18.88 20.69
N TYR A 321 -7.59 20.07 20.30
CA TYR A 321 -6.83 20.95 21.20
C TYR A 321 -7.63 21.26 22.48
N GLU A 322 -8.89 21.66 22.33
CA GLU A 322 -9.78 21.96 23.46
C GLU A 322 -10.04 20.71 24.32
N GLU A 323 -10.20 19.53 23.71
CA GLU A 323 -10.35 18.27 24.43
C GLU A 323 -9.12 17.95 25.31
N VAL A 324 -7.90 18.14 24.78
CA VAL A 324 -6.67 17.89 25.53
C VAL A 324 -6.53 18.90 26.68
N LYS A 325 -6.76 20.18 26.42
CA LYS A 325 -6.66 21.22 27.46
C LYS A 325 -7.68 21.06 28.57
N SER A 326 -8.90 20.68 28.24
CA SER A 326 -9.93 20.37 29.22
C SER A 326 -9.52 19.20 30.11
N LYS A 327 -8.95 18.13 29.54
CA LYS A 327 -8.45 16.97 30.32
C LYS A 327 -7.27 17.31 31.21
N GLU A 328 -6.34 18.15 30.74
CA GLU A 328 -5.21 18.63 31.54
C GLU A 328 -5.72 19.42 32.76
N ALA A 329 -6.65 20.36 32.56
CA ALA A 329 -7.24 21.15 33.64
C ALA A 329 -8.01 20.31 34.67
N MET A 330 -8.76 19.30 34.21
CA MET A 330 -9.46 18.37 35.11
C MET A 330 -8.47 17.52 35.92
N GLY A 331 -7.40 17.02 35.31
CA GLY A 331 -6.37 16.23 36.00
C GLY A 331 -5.58 17.02 37.04
N GLU A 332 -5.27 18.30 36.77
CA GLU A 332 -4.66 19.21 37.75
C GLU A 332 -5.60 19.46 38.94
N THR A 333 -6.90 19.62 38.67
CA THR A 333 -7.91 19.82 39.72
C THR A 333 -8.06 18.58 40.62
N ASP A 334 -8.09 17.38 40.04
CA ASP A 334 -8.16 16.11 40.78
C ASP A 334 -6.90 15.84 41.63
N THR A 335 -5.73 16.23 41.11
CA THR A 335 -4.45 16.11 41.83
C THR A 335 -4.43 17.08 43.02
N ALA A 336 -4.81 18.34 42.81
CA ALA A 336 -4.89 19.34 43.88
C ALA A 336 -5.91 18.96 44.97
N GLN A 337 -7.04 18.34 44.60
CA GLN A 337 -8.02 17.86 45.58
C GLN A 337 -7.53 16.64 46.37
N THR A 338 -6.79 15.73 45.73
CA THR A 338 -6.16 14.59 46.41
C THR A 338 -5.08 15.04 47.39
N GLU A 339 -4.23 15.99 47.00
CA GLU A 339 -3.19 16.56 47.87
C GLU A 339 -3.80 17.33 49.05
N ALA A 340 -4.85 18.13 48.82
CA ALA A 340 -5.54 18.86 49.89
C ALA A 340 -6.24 17.92 50.90
N LYS A 341 -6.78 16.78 50.44
CA LYS A 341 -7.33 15.74 51.33
C LYS A 341 -6.23 15.01 52.11
N GLY A 342 -5.09 14.71 51.48
CA GLY A 342 -3.93 14.09 52.13
C GLY A 342 -3.31 15.00 53.21
N ALA A 343 -3.19 16.30 52.94
CA ALA A 343 -2.68 17.28 53.90
C ALA A 343 -3.59 17.42 55.14
N LYS A 344 -4.91 17.46 54.94
CA LYS A 344 -5.89 17.50 56.06
C LYS A 344 -5.90 16.22 56.90
N ALA A 345 -5.62 15.06 56.31
CA ALA A 345 -5.52 13.80 57.06
C ALA A 345 -4.26 13.75 57.94
N ASN A 346 -3.15 14.37 57.51
CA ASN A 346 -1.93 14.49 58.31
C ASN A 346 -2.06 15.51 59.45
N GLU A 347 -2.83 16.59 59.29
CA GLU A 347 -3.11 17.55 60.37
C GLU A 347 -4.05 17.00 61.46
N GLN A 348 -4.85 15.97 61.17
CA GLN A 348 -5.75 15.33 62.16
C GLN A 348 -5.08 14.16 62.92
N THR A 349 -3.84 13.81 62.59
CA THR A 349 -3.10 12.69 63.19
C THR A 349 -1.81 13.12 63.92
N SER A 350 -1.51 14.42 63.97
CA SER A 350 -0.55 15.04 64.90
C SER A 350 -1.29 15.79 66.00
#